data_AF-A0A2E9D4L8-F1
#
_entry.id   AF-A0A2E9D4L8-F1
#
_cell.length_a   1.000
_cell.length_b   1.000
_cell.length_c   1.000
_cell.angle_alpha   90.00
_cell.angle_beta   90.00
_cell.angle_gamma   90.00
#
_symmetry.space_group_name_H-M   'P 1'
#
loop_
_entity.id
_entity.type
_entity.pdbx_description
1 polymer ?
#
loop_
_entity_poly.entity_id
_entity_poly.type
_entity_poly.pdbx_seq_one_letter_code
_entity_poly.pdbx_strand_id
1 'polypeptide(L)'
;MSSYGKLNLLVIFGLPVLAAITSVISFGPRGDTIVFVFGSNAIPMLIGGLISALLLRAANKSGKGHAIALWPTLIPAALAAIWYLYGALISTSSDAGREYMALPFYLIAWTIGFGIIAAIVRKVATN
;
A
#
# COMPACT_ATOMS: atom_id res chain seq x y z
N MET A 1 2.44 -16.94 12.72
CA MET A 1 2.38 -16.13 11.47
C MET A 1 3.62 -16.36 10.64
N SER A 2 3.49 -16.62 9.33
CA SER A 2 4.63 -16.74 8.41
C SER A 2 5.36 -15.41 8.22
N SER A 3 6.62 -15.43 7.77
CA SER A 3 7.39 -14.22 7.46
C SER A 3 6.67 -13.32 6.45
N TYR A 4 6.05 -13.91 5.42
CA TYR A 4 5.23 -13.18 4.46
C TYR A 4 3.99 -12.54 5.09
N GLY A 5 3.33 -13.22 6.03
CA GLY A 5 2.21 -12.62 6.77
C GLY A 5 2.64 -11.44 7.65
N LYS A 6 3.83 -11.52 8.27
CA LYS A 6 4.41 -10.39 9.02
C LYS A 6 4.75 -9.22 8.09
N LEU A 7 5.35 -9.50 6.94
CA LEU A 7 5.63 -8.48 5.92
C LEU A 7 4.35 -7.81 5.42
N ASN A 8 3.28 -8.57 5.20
CA ASN A 8 1.98 -8.01 4.82
C ASN A 8 1.49 -6.98 5.86
N LEU A 9 1.49 -7.35 7.15
CA LEU A 9 1.08 -6.43 8.22
C LEU A 9 1.98 -5.18 8.30
N LEU A 10 3.29 -5.37 8.15
CA LEU A 10 4.24 -4.26 8.17
C LEU A 10 3.92 -3.26 7.06
N VAL A 11 3.61 -3.74 5.85
CA VAL A 11 3.29 -2.87 4.71
C VAL A 11 1.94 -2.17 4.89
N ILE A 12 0.93 -2.87 5.44
CA ILE A 12 -0.41 -2.30 5.71
C ILE A 12 -0.30 -1.03 6.57
N PHE A 13 0.54 -1.05 7.61
CA PHE A 13 0.70 0.10 8.51
C PHE A 13 1.87 1.01 8.13
N GLY A 14 2.88 0.48 7.43
CA GLY A 14 4.07 1.23 7.04
C GLY A 14 3.74 2.39 6.11
N LEU A 15 2.91 2.16 5.08
CA LEU A 15 2.56 3.23 4.14
C LEU A 15 1.73 4.35 4.81
N PRO A 16 0.64 4.09 5.56
CA PRO A 16 -0.12 5.15 6.23
C PRO A 16 0.72 5.97 7.21
N VAL A 17 1.62 5.31 7.96
CA VAL A 17 2.56 6.01 8.85
C VAL A 17 3.52 6.88 8.05
N LEU A 18 4.10 6.35 6.96
CA LEU A 18 4.98 7.12 6.09
C LEU A 18 4.26 8.34 5.51
N ALA A 19 3.05 8.16 4.99
CA ALA A 19 2.21 9.23 4.44
C ALA A 19 1.92 10.32 5.49
N ALA A 20 1.62 9.90 6.72
CA ALA A 20 1.44 10.82 7.84
C ALA A 20 2.71 11.63 8.12
N ILE A 21 3.88 10.99 8.17
CA ILE A 21 5.18 11.67 8.37
C ILE A 21 5.46 12.66 7.23
N THR A 22 5.29 12.26 5.98
CA THR A 22 5.53 13.13 4.83
C THR A 22 4.55 14.31 4.81
N SER A 23 3.31 14.11 5.29
CA SER A 23 2.33 15.20 5.41
C SER A 23 2.77 16.30 6.40
N VAL A 24 3.49 15.93 7.46
CA VAL A 24 4.06 16.90 8.41
C VAL A 24 5.13 17.76 7.74
N ILE A 25 5.93 17.15 6.85
CA ILE A 25 6.95 17.88 6.07
C ILE A 25 6.26 18.85 5.10
N SER A 26 5.18 18.43 4.43
CA SER A 26 4.49 19.23 3.42
C SER A 26 3.56 20.31 3.98
N PHE A 27 2.90 20.07 5.12
CA PHE A 27 1.83 20.95 5.64
C PHE A 27 2.05 21.45 7.08
N GLY A 28 3.12 21.00 7.74
CA GLY A 28 3.35 21.21 9.16
C GLY A 28 2.57 20.25 10.07
N PRO A 29 2.72 20.35 11.40
CA PRO A 29 2.17 19.40 12.37
C PRO A 29 0.68 19.66 12.67
N ARG A 30 -0.17 19.59 11.63
CA ARG A 30 -1.62 19.79 11.74
C ARG A 30 -2.30 18.46 12.00
N GLY A 31 -2.86 18.30 13.21
CA GLY A 31 -3.39 17.01 13.68
C GLY A 31 -4.52 16.45 12.80
N ASP A 32 -5.42 17.31 12.32
CA ASP A 32 -6.49 16.97 11.39
C ASP A 32 -5.96 16.43 10.05
N THR A 33 -4.93 17.05 9.49
CA THR A 33 -4.29 16.64 8.25
C THR A 33 -3.58 15.30 8.42
N ILE A 34 -2.85 15.12 9.51
CA ILE A 34 -2.16 13.87 9.84
C ILE A 34 -3.16 12.70 9.95
N VAL A 35 -4.24 12.90 10.71
CA VAL A 35 -5.28 11.87 10.90
C VAL A 35 -5.97 11.55 9.57
N PHE A 36 -6.29 12.57 8.77
CA PHE A 36 -6.90 12.39 7.47
C PHE A 36 -6.00 11.61 6.49
N VAL A 37 -4.72 11.99 6.38
CA VAL A 37 -3.76 11.32 5.49
C VAL A 37 -3.52 9.89 5.94
N PHE A 38 -3.36 9.65 7.24
CA PHE A 38 -3.23 8.30 7.78
C PHE A 38 -4.46 7.46 7.43
N GLY A 39 -5.66 7.96 7.76
CA GLY A 39 -6.91 7.22 7.57
C GLY A 39 -7.21 6.91 6.11
N SER A 40 -7.04 7.91 5.22
CA SER A 40 -7.29 7.74 3.79
C SER A 40 -6.33 6.75 3.12
N ASN A 41 -5.11 6.57 3.65
CA ASN A 41 -4.17 5.54 3.18
C ASN A 41 -4.38 4.18 3.86
N ALA A 42 -4.78 4.17 5.13
CA ALA A 42 -5.01 2.93 5.86
C ALA A 42 -6.11 2.08 5.23
N ILE A 43 -7.19 2.70 4.75
CA ILE A 43 -8.32 1.97 4.13
C ILE A 43 -7.88 1.19 2.88
N PRO A 44 -7.28 1.80 1.83
CA PRO A 44 -6.75 1.07 0.69
C PRO A 44 -5.73 0.00 1.08
N MET A 45 -4.86 0.29 2.05
CA MET A 45 -3.85 -0.66 2.50
C MET A 45 -4.44 -1.86 3.22
N LEU A 46 -5.51 -1.69 3.99
CA LEU A 46 -6.27 -2.79 4.56
C LEU A 46 -6.91 -3.66 3.48
N ILE A 47 -7.44 -3.05 2.40
CA ILE A 47 -7.99 -3.79 1.26
C ILE A 47 -6.91 -4.63 0.59
N GLY A 48 -5.78 -4.02 0.20
CA GLY A 48 -4.64 -4.74 -0.36
C GLY A 48 -4.16 -5.86 0.56
N GLY A 49 -4.01 -5.54 1.84
CA GLY A 49 -3.60 -6.46 2.90
C GLY A 49 -4.51 -7.68 3.05
N LEU A 50 -5.82 -7.48 3.01
CA LEU A 50 -6.82 -8.56 3.03
C LEU A 50 -6.71 -9.44 1.79
N ILE A 51 -6.60 -8.84 0.59
CA ILE A 51 -6.40 -9.58 -0.66
C ILE A 51 -5.13 -10.44 -0.57
N SER A 52 -4.01 -9.84 -0.14
CA SER A 52 -2.76 -10.55 0.06
C SER A 52 -2.85 -11.67 1.09
N ALA A 53 -3.58 -11.47 2.19
CA ALA A 53 -3.79 -12.51 3.20
C ALA A 53 -4.57 -13.71 2.64
N LEU A 54 -5.60 -13.47 1.82
CA LEU A 54 -6.36 -14.53 1.14
C LEU A 54 -5.48 -15.29 0.15
N LEU A 55 -4.68 -14.59 -0.65
CA LEU A 55 -3.75 -15.22 -1.60
C LEU A 55 -2.64 -16.00 -0.89
N LEU A 56 -2.13 -15.49 0.24
CA LEU A 56 -1.13 -16.19 1.06
C LEU A 56 -1.70 -17.47 1.67
N ARG A 57 -2.97 -17.47 2.09
CA ARG A 57 -3.64 -18.69 2.57
C ARG A 57 -3.68 -19.76 1.47
N ALA A 58 -3.90 -19.37 0.23
CA ALA A 58 -3.85 -20.30 -0.90
C ALA A 58 -2.41 -20.76 -1.22
N ALA A 59 -1.44 -19.84 -1.20
CA ALA A 59 -0.02 -20.17 -1.39
C ALA A 59 0.54 -21.13 -0.32
N ASN A 60 0.06 -21.01 0.93
CA ASN A 60 0.42 -21.94 2.00
C ASN A 60 -0.10 -23.36 1.73
N LYS A 61 -1.23 -23.52 1.03
CA LYS A 61 -1.74 -24.84 0.66
C LYS A 61 -0.95 -25.48 -0.48
N SER A 62 -0.49 -24.69 -1.44
CA SER A 62 0.29 -25.18 -2.59
C SER A 62 1.80 -25.25 -2.33
N GLY A 63 2.29 -24.64 -1.24
CA GLY A 63 3.71 -24.54 -0.91
C GLY A 63 4.51 -23.61 -1.83
N LYS A 64 3.86 -22.86 -2.72
CA LYS A 64 4.49 -22.01 -3.74
C LYS A 64 3.76 -20.68 -3.92
N GLY A 65 4.46 -19.66 -4.42
CA GLY A 65 3.87 -18.39 -4.85
C GLY A 65 3.63 -17.35 -3.74
N HIS A 66 4.28 -17.49 -2.58
CA HIS A 66 4.12 -16.57 -1.44
C HIS A 66 4.54 -15.13 -1.76
N ALA A 67 5.59 -14.94 -2.55
CA ALA A 67 6.04 -13.60 -2.95
C ALA A 67 5.00 -12.90 -3.84
N ILE A 68 4.42 -13.63 -4.81
CA ILE A 68 3.38 -13.10 -5.70
C ILE A 68 2.11 -12.74 -4.92
N ALA A 69 1.76 -13.54 -3.91
CA ALA A 69 0.62 -13.27 -3.04
C ALA A 69 0.70 -11.92 -2.29
N LEU A 70 1.91 -11.35 -2.12
CA LEU A 70 2.09 -10.04 -1.50
C LEU A 70 1.96 -8.85 -2.46
N TRP A 71 2.00 -9.07 -3.77
CA TRP A 71 1.95 -7.99 -4.76
C TRP A 71 0.78 -7.00 -4.59
N PRO A 72 -0.45 -7.44 -4.24
CA PRO A 72 -1.58 -6.53 -4.04
C PRO A 72 -1.39 -5.52 -2.91
N THR A 73 -0.47 -5.79 -1.98
CA THR A 73 -0.15 -4.89 -0.86
C THR A 73 1.19 -4.20 -1.09
N LEU A 74 2.23 -4.98 -1.43
CA LEU A 74 3.61 -4.52 -1.49
C LEU A 74 3.86 -3.54 -2.63
N ILE A 75 3.34 -3.81 -3.84
CA ILE A 75 3.62 -2.97 -5.01
C ILE A 75 2.90 -1.62 -4.91
N PRO A 76 1.58 -1.56 -4.63
CA PRO A 76 0.91 -0.28 -4.42
C PRO A 76 1.56 0.55 -3.31
N ALA A 77 1.96 -0.09 -2.20
CA ALA A 77 2.64 0.61 -1.13
C ALA A 77 4.00 1.17 -1.52
N ALA A 78 4.80 0.42 -2.27
CA ALA A 78 6.09 0.91 -2.75
C ALA A 78 5.92 2.12 -3.69
N LEU A 79 4.97 2.04 -4.64
CA LEU A 79 4.69 3.14 -5.57
C LEU A 79 4.18 4.38 -4.85
N ALA A 80 3.27 4.20 -3.88
CA ALA A 80 2.74 5.31 -3.09
C ALA A 80 3.79 5.90 -2.14
N ALA A 81 4.68 5.09 -1.57
CA ALA A 81 5.79 5.56 -0.75
C ALA A 81 6.73 6.46 -1.56
N ILE A 82 7.08 6.04 -2.78
CA ILE A 82 7.88 6.86 -3.71
C ILE A 82 7.15 8.17 -4.01
N TRP A 83 5.84 8.12 -4.28
CA TRP A 83 5.03 9.30 -4.53
C TRP A 83 5.05 10.29 -3.35
N TYR A 84 4.82 9.81 -2.13
CA TYR A 84 4.82 10.66 -0.93
C TYR A 84 6.19 11.25 -0.61
N LEU A 85 7.25 10.46 -0.75
CA LEU A 85 8.62 10.96 -0.56
C LEU A 85 8.99 11.99 -1.61
N TYR A 86 8.61 11.79 -2.87
CA TYR A 86 8.82 12.75 -3.93
C TYR A 86 8.07 14.07 -3.64
N GLY A 87 6.79 13.98 -3.27
CA GLY A 87 5.97 15.15 -2.91
C GLY A 87 6.51 15.93 -1.72
N ALA A 88 7.04 15.24 -0.71
CA ALA A 88 7.58 15.89 0.49
C ALA A 88 8.99 16.47 0.32
N LEU A 89 9.85 15.85 -0.48
CA LEU A 89 11.28 16.21 -0.57
C LEU A 89 11.63 17.10 -1.76
N ILE A 90 10.88 16.99 -2.87
CA ILE A 90 11.25 17.61 -4.14
C ILE A 90 10.21 18.63 -4.61
N SER A 91 8.92 18.37 -4.38
CA SER A 91 7.85 19.22 -4.91
C SER A 91 7.86 20.61 -4.25
N THR A 92 8.17 21.65 -5.04
CA THR A 92 7.93 23.06 -4.69
C THR A 92 6.52 23.51 -5.09
N SER A 93 5.63 22.56 -5.45
CA SER A 93 4.32 22.89 -6.01
C SER A 93 3.45 23.61 -4.99
N SER A 94 2.69 24.60 -5.46
CA SER A 94 1.72 25.34 -4.66
C SER A 94 0.53 24.48 -4.19
N ASP A 95 0.42 23.23 -4.65
CA ASP A 95 -0.76 22.37 -4.56
C ASP A 95 -0.44 20.97 -3.99
N ALA A 96 0.45 20.89 -2.99
CA ALA A 96 0.75 19.63 -2.29
C ALA A 96 -0.52 18.89 -1.83
N GLY A 97 -1.60 19.61 -1.48
CA GLY A 97 -2.88 19.02 -1.09
C GLY A 97 -3.50 18.08 -2.13
N ARG A 98 -3.32 18.34 -3.44
CA ARG A 98 -3.87 17.50 -4.51
C ARG A 98 -3.22 16.11 -4.53
N GLU A 99 -1.93 16.04 -4.28
CA GLU A 99 -1.16 14.79 -4.27
C GLU A 99 -1.65 13.85 -3.15
N TYR A 100 -1.87 14.40 -1.95
CA TYR A 100 -2.34 13.65 -0.79
C TYR A 100 -3.81 13.23 -0.88
N MET A 101 -4.62 13.96 -1.66
CA MET A 101 -6.02 13.62 -1.91
C MET A 101 -6.20 12.57 -3.02
N ALA A 102 -5.42 12.65 -4.10
CA ALA A 102 -5.59 11.77 -5.26
C ALA A 102 -5.03 10.36 -5.02
N LEU A 103 -3.88 10.25 -4.34
CA LEU A 103 -3.18 8.98 -4.20
C LEU A 103 -3.97 7.86 -3.51
N PRO A 104 -4.78 8.12 -2.46
CA PRO A 104 -5.67 7.11 -1.89
C PRO A 104 -6.61 6.43 -2.90
N PHE A 105 -7.12 7.17 -3.88
CA PHE A 105 -7.99 6.60 -4.92
C PHE A 105 -7.20 5.70 -5.87
N TYR A 106 -5.99 6.12 -6.27
CA TYR A 106 -5.10 5.29 -7.07
C TYR A 106 -4.67 4.02 -6.32
N LEU A 107 -4.44 4.11 -5.00
CA LEU A 107 -4.13 2.95 -4.17
C LEU A 107 -5.25 1.91 -4.19
N ILE A 108 -6.53 2.32 -4.15
CA ILE A 108 -7.64 1.37 -4.29
C ILE A 108 -7.59 0.66 -5.65
N ALA A 109 -7.43 1.44 -6.74
CA ALA A 109 -7.35 0.86 -8.08
C ALA A 109 -6.15 -0.08 -8.24
N TRP A 110 -4.98 0.30 -7.74
CA TRP A 110 -3.76 -0.50 -7.79
C TRP A 110 -3.85 -1.77 -6.95
N THR A 111 -4.35 -1.68 -5.70
CA THR A 111 -4.49 -2.87 -4.83
C THR A 111 -5.43 -3.91 -5.44
N ILE A 112 -6.54 -3.49 -6.03
CA ILE A 112 -7.46 -4.38 -6.75
C ILE A 112 -6.80 -4.94 -8.02
N GLY A 113 -6.19 -4.08 -8.84
CA GLY A 113 -5.55 -4.47 -10.10
C GLY A 113 -4.42 -5.49 -9.88
N PHE A 114 -3.51 -5.20 -8.95
CA PHE A 114 -2.46 -6.15 -8.55
C PHE A 114 -3.03 -7.37 -7.84
N GLY A 115 -4.16 -7.26 -7.15
CA GLY A 115 -4.97 -8.38 -6.65
C GLY A 115 -5.29 -9.41 -7.73
N ILE A 116 -5.88 -8.93 -8.82
CA ILE A 116 -6.28 -9.76 -9.97
C ILE A 116 -5.03 -10.35 -10.65
N ILE A 117 -4.03 -9.53 -10.93
CA ILE A 117 -2.78 -9.97 -11.57
C ILE A 117 -2.09 -11.05 -10.72
N ALA A 118 -1.94 -10.82 -9.42
CA ALA A 118 -1.32 -11.77 -8.50
C ALA A 118 -2.09 -13.09 -8.44
N ALA A 119 -3.42 -13.06 -8.44
CA ALA A 119 -4.24 -14.26 -8.45
C ALA A 119 -4.01 -15.11 -9.70
N ILE A 120 -3.96 -14.47 -10.89
CA ILE A 120 -3.73 -15.14 -12.18
C ILE A 120 -2.31 -15.69 -12.25
N VAL A 121 -1.31 -14.83 -12.03
CA VAL A 121 0.11 -15.19 -12.14
C VAL A 121 0.46 -16.29 -11.15
N ARG A 122 -0.03 -16.21 -9.90
CA ARG A 122 0.20 -17.28 -8.91
C ARG A 122 -0.38 -18.59 -9.41
N LYS A 123 -1.62 -18.60 -9.92
CA LYS A 123 -2.26 -19.83 -10.41
C LYS A 123 -1.44 -20.48 -11.52
N VAL A 124 -0.96 -19.69 -12.49
CA VAL A 124 -0.10 -20.17 -13.58
C VAL A 124 1.24 -20.71 -13.06
N ALA A 125 1.87 -20.00 -12.13
CA ALA A 125 3.19 -20.37 -11.58
C ALA A 125 3.17 -21.55 -10.60
N THR A 126 2.00 -21.94 -10.09
CA THR A 126 1.86 -23.04 -9.11
C THR A 126 1.22 -24.31 -9.67
N ASN A 127 0.73 -24.27 -10.90
CA ASN A 127 0.39 -25.46 -11.68
C ASN A 127 1.67 -26.11 -12.22
#